data_AF-A0A920UBS7-F1
#
_entry.id   AF-A0A920UBS7-F1
#
_cell.length_a   1.000
_cell.length_b   1.000
_cell.length_c   1.000
_cell.angle_alpha   90.00
_cell.angle_beta   90.00
_cell.angle_gamma   90.00
#
_symmetry.space_group_name_H-M   'P 1'
#
loop_
_entity.id
_entity.type
_entity.pdbx_description
1 polymer ?
#
loop_
_entity_poly.entity_id
_entity_poly.type
_entity_poly.pdbx_seq_one_letter_code
_entity_poly.pdbx_strand_id
1 'polypeptide(L)' 'MIWDEVEVGSKIEALDTFEVQMGMGAPTGSGTFNVETGDTGEITIKRKAGKLQWLVIKWDRLGRTFNLNADQFELIKLV' A
#
# COMPACT_ATOMS: atom_id res chain seq x y z
N MET A 1 -3.59 15.46 -0.57
CA MET A 1 -3.71 14.08 -1.10
C MET A 1 -2.72 13.29 -0.27
N ILE A 2 -3.10 12.12 0.26
CA ILE A 2 -2.28 11.40 1.24
C ILE A 2 -0.81 11.22 0.79
N TRP A 3 -0.56 11.13 -0.53
CA TRP A 3 0.77 11.12 -1.13
C TRP A 3 1.71 12.24 -0.64
N ASP A 4 1.19 13.47 -0.52
CA ASP A 4 1.98 14.63 -0.12
C ASP A 4 2.22 14.68 1.41
N GLU A 5 1.45 13.90 2.17
CA GLU A 5 1.42 13.92 3.64
C GLU A 5 2.24 12.80 4.27
N VAL A 6 2.49 11.72 3.52
CA VAL A 6 3.18 10.53 4.01
C VAL A 6 4.63 10.46 3.56
N GLU A 7 5.50 9.87 4.36
CA GLU A 7 6.91 9.60 4.04
C GLU A 7 7.27 8.15 4.34
N VAL A 8 8.47 7.71 3.93
CA VAL A 8 8.99 6.40 4.38
C VAL A 8 9.08 6.39 5.90
N GLY A 9 8.53 5.35 6.54
CA GLY A 9 8.37 5.22 7.99
C GLY A 9 7.03 5.72 8.53
N SER A 10 6.22 6.42 7.72
CA SER A 10 4.86 6.81 8.13
C SER A 10 4.00 5.57 8.40
N LYS A 11 3.24 5.63 9.50
CA LYS A 11 2.21 4.65 9.84
C LYS A 11 0.89 5.01 9.18
N ILE A 12 0.22 4.01 8.64
CA ILE A 12 -1.06 4.16 7.98
C ILE A 12 -2.06 3.11 8.49
N GLU A 13 -3.33 3.38 8.25
CA GLU A 13 -4.45 2.48 8.52
C GLU A 13 -5.33 2.39 7.27
N ALA A 14 -5.81 1.19 6.95
CA ALA A 14 -6.77 0.96 5.88
C ALA A 14 -8.17 1.45 6.27
N LEU A 15 -8.76 2.28 5.42
CA LEU A 15 -10.11 2.81 5.59
C LEU A 15 -11.20 1.87 5.07
N ASP A 16 -10.85 0.98 4.15
CA ASP A 16 -11.75 -0.01 3.56
C ASP A 16 -11.00 -1.32 3.27
N THR A 17 -11.74 -2.36 2.89
CA THR A 17 -11.20 -3.65 2.45
C THR A 17 -10.91 -3.61 0.96
N PHE A 18 -9.68 -3.95 0.56
CA PHE A 18 -9.28 -3.95 -0.84
C PHE A 18 -8.22 -5.01 -1.17
N GLU A 19 -8.21 -5.41 -2.44
CA GLU A 19 -7.24 -6.38 -2.95
C GLU A 19 -5.88 -5.71 -3.19
N VAL A 20 -4.81 -6.38 -2.78
CA VAL A 20 -3.44 -6.07 -3.11
C VAL A 20 -2.76 -7.27 -3.77
N GLN A 21 -1.85 -6.97 -4.70
CA GLN A 21 -1.16 -7.98 -5.50
C GLN A 21 0.34 -7.93 -5.24
N MET A 22 1.01 -9.09 -5.30
CA MET A 22 2.46 -9.12 -5.27
C MET A 22 3.03 -8.33 -6.46
N GLY A 23 4.06 -7.52 -6.21
CA GLY A 23 4.70 -6.70 -7.23
C GLY A 23 5.31 -7.49 -8.39
N MET A 24 5.65 -6.79 -9.48
CA MET A 24 6.15 -7.37 -10.73
C MET A 24 7.35 -8.32 -10.51
N GLY A 25 7.24 -9.54 -11.06
CA GLY A 25 8.25 -10.61 -10.99
C GLY A 25 7.77 -11.88 -10.31
N ALA A 26 6.62 -11.85 -9.65
CA ALA A 26 5.98 -13.05 -9.13
C ALA A 26 5.29 -13.83 -10.26
N PRO A 27 5.33 -15.19 -10.26
CA PRO A 27 4.68 -16.00 -11.29
C PRO A 27 3.22 -15.62 -11.46
N THR A 28 2.72 -15.54 -12.70
CA THR A 28 1.28 -15.36 -12.97
C THR A 28 0.47 -16.38 -12.15
N GLY A 29 -0.38 -15.88 -11.23
CA GLY A 29 -1.11 -16.70 -10.24
C GLY A 29 -0.57 -16.61 -8.80
N SER A 30 0.46 -15.82 -8.54
CA SER A 30 0.97 -15.58 -7.18
C SER A 30 0.05 -14.66 -6.37
N GLY A 31 -0.92 -15.28 -5.69
CA GLY A 31 -1.66 -14.78 -4.52
C GLY A 31 -2.17 -13.34 -4.58
N THR A 32 -3.49 -13.18 -4.78
CA THR A 32 -4.19 -11.98 -4.35
C THR A 32 -4.34 -12.02 -2.82
N PHE A 33 -4.16 -10.89 -2.16
CA PHE A 33 -4.36 -10.75 -0.72
C PHE A 33 -5.34 -9.61 -0.47
N ASN A 34 -6.12 -9.71 0.61
CA ASN A 34 -7.00 -8.62 1.03
C ASN A 34 -6.35 -7.89 2.20
N VAL A 35 -6.22 -6.57 2.06
CA VAL A 35 -6.11 -5.66 3.19
C VAL A 35 -7.51 -5.46 3.73
N GLU A 36 -7.70 -5.61 5.03
CA GLU A 36 -8.99 -5.46 5.70
C GLU A 36 -9.10 -4.08 6.34
N THR A 37 -10.32 -3.56 6.47
CA THR A 37 -10.56 -2.28 7.16
C THR A 37 -9.95 -2.29 8.57
N GLY A 38 -9.18 -1.26 8.90
CA GLY A 38 -8.48 -1.14 10.18
C GLY A 38 -7.12 -1.85 10.23
N ASP A 39 -6.70 -2.58 9.18
CA ASP A 39 -5.33 -3.06 9.08
C ASP A 39 -4.35 -1.89 9.14
N THR A 40 -3.25 -2.05 9.88
CA THR A 40 -2.18 -1.07 9.97
C THR A 40 -0.97 -1.49 9.14
N GLY A 41 -0.18 -0.50 8.74
CA GLY A 41 1.06 -0.74 8.05
C GLY A 41 2.02 0.43 8.11
N GLU A 42 3.21 0.21 7.56
CA GLU A 42 4.25 1.21 7.43
C GLU A 42 4.67 1.38 5.98
N ILE A 43 4.80 2.64 5.54
CA ILE A 43 5.33 2.94 4.22
C ILE A 43 6.82 2.64 4.20
N THR A 44 7.21 1.68 3.38
CA THR A 44 8.61 1.26 3.19
C THR A 44 9.24 1.91 1.96
N ILE A 45 8.43 2.28 0.96
CA ILE A 45 8.90 2.94 -0.27
C ILE A 45 7.86 3.97 -0.71
N LYS A 46 8.34 5.16 -1.09
CA LYS A 46 7.58 6.21 -1.78
C LYS A 46 8.29 6.53 -3.09
N ARG A 47 7.66 6.24 -4.25
CA ARG A 47 8.24 6.49 -5.59
C ARG A 47 7.29 7.23 -6.54
N LYS A 48 7.86 8.17 -7.29
CA LYS A 48 7.18 8.91 -8.35
C LYS A 48 7.98 8.84 -9.65
N ALA A 49 7.32 8.52 -10.76
CA ALA A 49 7.89 8.52 -12.11
C ALA A 49 6.95 9.31 -13.05
N GLY A 50 7.29 10.57 -13.29
CA GLY A 50 6.40 11.49 -14.00
C GLY A 50 5.09 11.71 -13.24
N LYS A 51 3.98 11.26 -13.83
CA LYS A 51 2.64 11.30 -13.21
C LYS A 51 2.31 10.06 -12.39
N LEU A 52 3.07 8.97 -12.54
CA LEU A 52 2.85 7.74 -11.80
C LEU A 52 3.39 7.89 -10.38
N GLN A 53 2.59 7.48 -9.41
CA GLN A 53 2.91 7.48 -7.99
C GLN A 53 2.51 6.12 -7.42
N TRP A 54 3.37 5.52 -6.61
CA TRP A 54 3.04 4.32 -5.87
C TRP A 54 3.75 4.29 -4.53
N LEU A 55 3.06 3.75 -3.55
CA LEU A 55 3.56 3.48 -2.21
C LEU A 55 3.80 1.98 -2.08
N VAL A 56 4.79 1.58 -1.29
CA VAL A 56 4.96 0.19 -0.88
C VAL A 56 4.78 0.12 0.63
N ILE A 57 3.77 -0.61 1.06
CA ILE A 57 3.36 -0.66 2.46
C ILE A 57 3.61 -2.07 2.98
N LYS A 58 4.33 -2.17 4.09
CA LYS A 58 4.39 -3.39 4.89
C LYS A 58 3.18 -3.42 5.81
N TRP A 59 2.24 -4.32 5.53
CA TRP A 59 1.05 -4.50 6.35
C TRP A 59 1.34 -5.43 7.52
N ASP A 60 0.97 -5.03 8.73
CA ASP A 60 1.33 -5.75 9.95
C ASP A 60 0.68 -7.14 9.99
N ARG A 61 -0.62 -7.23 9.69
CA ARG A 61 -1.37 -8.50 9.67
C ARG A 61 -0.90 -9.46 8.58
N LEU A 62 -0.64 -8.95 7.38
CA LEU A 62 -0.17 -9.77 6.25
C LEU A 62 1.32 -10.14 6.35
N GLY A 63 2.09 -9.42 7.18
CA GLY A 63 3.52 -9.61 7.37
C GLY A 63 4.36 -9.38 6.11
N ARG A 64 3.81 -8.67 5.10
CA ARG A 64 4.36 -8.55 3.74
C ARG A 64 4.18 -7.14 3.19
N THR A 65 4.99 -6.83 2.18
CA THR A 65 4.94 -5.56 1.46
C THR A 65 4.13 -5.66 0.18
N PHE A 66 3.24 -4.70 -0.04
CA PHE A 66 2.46 -4.61 -1.27
C PHE A 66 2.48 -3.20 -1.85
N ASN A 67 2.36 -3.10 -3.17
CA ASN A 67 2.26 -1.83 -3.87
C ASN A 67 0.83 -1.31 -3.76
N LEU A 68 0.68 -0.02 -3.46
CA LEU A 68 -0.55 0.74 -3.68
C LEU A 68 -0.32 1.74 -4.79
N ASN A 69 -1.27 1.76 -5.73
CA ASN A 69 -1.32 2.73 -6.81
C ASN A 69 -2.08 3.99 -6.37
N ALA A 70 -1.95 5.06 -7.15
CA ALA A 70 -2.49 6.38 -6.80
C ALA A 70 -4.02 6.41 -6.64
N ASP A 71 -4.75 5.53 -7.33
CA ASP A 71 -6.19 5.32 -7.19
C ASP A 71 -6.59 4.67 -5.86
N GLN A 72 -5.68 3.92 -5.23
CA GLN A 72 -5.91 3.26 -3.93
C GLN A 72 -5.51 4.14 -2.74
N PHE A 73 -4.94 5.32 -2.97
CA PHE A 73 -4.48 6.21 -1.91
C PHE A 73 -5.61 6.73 -1.03
N GLU A 74 -6.83 6.86 -1.56
CA GLU A 74 -7.99 7.23 -0.76
C GLU A 74 -8.46 6.13 0.21
N LEU A 75 -7.94 4.91 0.08
CA LEU A 75 -8.28 3.76 0.93
C LEU A 75 -7.41 3.68 2.19
N ILE A 76 -6.51 4.65 2.41
CA ILE A 76 -5.64 4.71 3.57
C ILE A 76 -5.64 6.10 4.19
N LYS A 77 -5.39 6.16 5.51
CA LYS A 77 -5.13 7.42 6.24
C LYS A 77 -3.83 7.31 7.02
N LEU A 78 -3.23 8.45 7.34
CA LEU A 78 -2.15 8.53 8.33
C LEU A 78 -2.71 8.19 9.72
N VAL A 79 -1.90 7.51 10.54
CA VAL A 79 -2.15 7.26 11.97
C VAL A 79 -1.43 8.29 12.82
#